data_AF-A0A7Y6XI30-F1
#
_entry.id   AF-A0A7Y6XI30-F1
#
_cell.length_a   1.000
_cell.length_b   1.000
_cell.length_c   1.000
_cell.angle_alpha   90.00
_cell.angle_beta   90.00
_cell.angle_gamma   90.00
#
_symmetry.space_group_name_H-M   'P 1'
#
loop_
_entity.id
_entity.type
_entity.pdbx_description
1 polymer ?
#
loop_
_entity_poly.entity_id
_entity_poly.type
_entity_poly.pdbx_seq_one_letter_code
_entity_poly.pdbx_strand_id
1 'polypeptide(L)'
;MNTHERPQSDVTSTKAAWEERGTSEAPAACVETPSGKRHQALQRKLNQRPAVQSLLQRQQDVSQSPRVVAREAQASALQARHATPAATAGSAPVVQRYTVEDGYRVSEHHTLAVPEQNESKDFYATPAEINRSNLILEAIQSRVELQAGPAAPEPLADMRAVTPVPRNPQQPLFDVNECIDVADRVTNSGQTHAIYQPGEGGVPLLRQQSPYPAVVEQLNVIARHLADNPDVTPQTLVTDQNAISDENEDAARLQFTFGGVDIRTDRLTDASTALAPVIPVRELRIALLREIFAGAYERQPEVQQRLAGTLGAFLAQHAQDGAREIDEWAELLQDSFDTHLRQARDDATARYMDQYADVTDARSRQVGVNAHANPEPGESYAIVGSRDRTPEEMQLWSFHFAAVIARDGADTVTLENYNRNGAEGANQQWYFDMHGPQQSFHEKHRHTVAGALTLRMGAPATDELRTRTLMGLPQPVSEEVAARIEQARTRAELAAIHADVMSATPEQDADTL
;
A
#
# COMPACT_ATOMS: atom_id res chain seq x y z
N MET A 1 -4.57 -10.95 31.28
CA MET A 1 -5.15 -12.28 31.56
C MET A 1 -6.64 -12.19 31.27
N ASN A 2 -7.09 -12.77 30.16
CA ASN A 2 -8.34 -13.52 30.06
C ASN A 2 -8.46 -14.05 28.63
N THR A 3 -8.42 -15.37 28.59
CA THR A 3 -8.71 -16.32 27.52
C THR A 3 -10.16 -16.21 27.07
N HIS A 4 -10.42 -16.32 25.77
CA HIS A 4 -11.73 -16.77 25.29
C HIS A 4 -11.59 -17.93 24.30
N GLU A 5 -12.23 -19.02 24.72
CA GLU A 5 -12.34 -20.34 24.10
C GLU A 5 -13.20 -20.31 22.83
N ARG A 6 -12.87 -21.21 21.89
CA ARG A 6 -13.70 -21.56 20.73
C ARG A 6 -14.68 -22.68 21.09
N PRO A 7 -15.91 -22.70 20.56
CA PRO A 7 -16.70 -23.93 20.52
C PRO A 7 -16.30 -24.79 19.32
N GLN A 8 -15.95 -26.04 19.59
CA GLN A 8 -15.88 -27.13 18.62
C GLN A 8 -17.28 -27.49 18.13
N SER A 9 -17.42 -27.80 16.84
CA SER A 9 -18.51 -28.67 16.37
C SER A 9 -17.95 -29.66 15.36
N ASP A 10 -18.11 -30.94 15.71
CA ASP A 10 -17.87 -32.11 14.88
C ASP A 10 -18.91 -32.16 13.75
N VAL A 11 -18.46 -32.35 12.50
CA VAL A 11 -19.26 -33.06 11.49
C VAL A 11 -18.32 -33.90 10.62
N THR A 12 -18.43 -35.21 10.79
CA THR A 12 -17.94 -36.25 9.88
C THR A 12 -18.77 -36.25 8.59
N SER A 13 -18.13 -36.48 7.42
CA SER A 13 -18.60 -37.41 6.36
C SER A 13 -18.02 -37.11 4.96
N THR A 14 -17.25 -38.09 4.46
CA THR A 14 -17.19 -38.64 3.09
C THR A 14 -16.67 -37.82 1.90
N LYS A 15 -15.42 -38.17 1.53
CA LYS A 15 -14.92 -38.45 0.17
C LYS A 15 -15.98 -39.10 -0.75
N ALA A 16 -16.20 -38.56 -1.94
CA ALA A 16 -16.08 -39.26 -3.24
C ALA A 16 -16.69 -38.47 -4.41
N ALA A 17 -16.04 -38.62 -5.58
CA ALA A 17 -16.45 -38.22 -6.92
C ALA A 17 -16.32 -36.72 -7.22
N TRP A 18 -15.70 -36.24 -8.30
CA TRP A 18 -15.74 -36.74 -9.67
C TRP A 18 -14.45 -36.41 -10.43
N GLU A 19 -13.87 -37.43 -11.08
CA GLU A 19 -13.04 -37.29 -12.28
C GLU A 19 -13.90 -37.65 -13.52
N GLU A 20 -13.47 -37.12 -14.67
CA GLU A 20 -13.82 -37.48 -16.07
C GLU A 20 -15.12 -36.98 -16.73
N ARG A 21 -14.92 -35.97 -17.60
CA ARG A 21 -15.28 -35.92 -19.04
C ARG A 21 -14.98 -34.49 -19.53
N GLY A 22 -14.33 -34.19 -20.65
CA GLY A 22 -14.21 -34.84 -21.95
C GLY A 22 -14.35 -33.72 -23.00
N THR A 23 -13.44 -33.68 -23.96
CA THR A 23 -13.15 -32.64 -24.97
C THR A 23 -14.27 -32.33 -25.99
N SER A 24 -14.29 -31.11 -26.56
CA SER A 24 -14.68 -30.79 -27.96
C SER A 24 -14.60 -29.28 -28.28
N GLU A 25 -13.98 -28.94 -29.40
CA GLU A 25 -13.83 -27.58 -29.97
C GLU A 25 -15.05 -27.09 -30.81
N ALA A 26 -15.13 -25.75 -30.97
CA ALA A 26 -15.78 -24.90 -32.00
C ALA A 26 -17.29 -24.52 -31.88
N PRO A 27 -17.75 -23.41 -32.52
CA PRO A 27 -17.41 -21.99 -32.35
C PRO A 27 -18.65 -21.10 -31.99
N ALA A 28 -18.41 -19.80 -31.73
CA ALA A 28 -19.35 -18.81 -31.21
C ALA A 28 -20.66 -18.59 -32.01
N ALA A 29 -21.80 -18.59 -31.30
CA ALA A 29 -23.03 -17.91 -31.70
C ALA A 29 -23.76 -17.37 -30.46
N CYS A 30 -23.97 -16.04 -30.41
CA CYS A 30 -24.74 -15.36 -29.38
C CYS A 30 -26.20 -15.85 -29.39
N VAL A 31 -26.63 -16.51 -28.32
CA VAL A 31 -28.04 -16.78 -28.03
C VAL A 31 -28.41 -16.06 -26.74
N GLU A 32 -29.13 -14.94 -26.86
CA GLU A 32 -29.69 -14.23 -25.71
C GLU A 32 -30.63 -15.14 -24.92
N THR A 33 -30.32 -15.38 -23.64
CA THR A 33 -31.10 -16.27 -22.79
C THR A 33 -32.38 -15.60 -22.27
N PRO A 34 -33.45 -16.36 -21.97
CA PRO A 34 -34.70 -15.85 -21.38
C PRO A 34 -34.51 -15.09 -20.05
N SER A 35 -33.38 -15.30 -19.36
CA SER A 35 -32.96 -14.57 -18.17
C SER A 35 -32.65 -13.10 -18.46
N GLY A 36 -32.00 -12.81 -19.60
CA GLY A 36 -31.65 -11.44 -20.02
C GLY A 36 -32.88 -10.57 -20.30
N LYS A 37 -33.95 -11.15 -20.87
CA LYS A 37 -35.22 -10.44 -21.11
C LYS A 37 -35.96 -10.12 -19.81
N ARG A 38 -35.89 -11.00 -18.80
CA ARG A 38 -36.44 -10.72 -17.47
C ARG A 38 -35.63 -9.65 -16.73
N HIS A 39 -34.31 -9.67 -16.83
CA HIS A 39 -33.44 -8.67 -16.22
C HIS A 39 -33.66 -7.28 -16.81
N GLN A 40 -33.72 -7.15 -18.14
CA GLN A 40 -34.02 -5.87 -18.80
C GLN A 40 -35.44 -5.36 -18.51
N ALA A 41 -36.43 -6.25 -18.38
CA ALA A 41 -37.79 -5.86 -17.99
C ALA A 41 -37.87 -5.39 -16.53
N LEU A 42 -37.09 -6.01 -15.62
CA LEU A 42 -36.98 -5.57 -14.23
C LEU A 42 -36.25 -4.23 -14.12
N GLN A 43 -35.17 -4.04 -14.87
CA GLN A 43 -34.41 -2.79 -14.94
C GLN A 43 -35.28 -1.64 -15.44
N ARG A 44 -36.08 -1.87 -16.49
CA ARG A 44 -37.03 -0.87 -17.01
C ARG A 44 -38.11 -0.50 -15.99
N LYS A 45 -38.62 -1.48 -15.22
CA LYS A 45 -39.60 -1.23 -14.15
C LYS A 45 -38.98 -0.52 -12.94
N LEU A 46 -37.71 -0.78 -12.62
CA LEU A 46 -36.97 -0.09 -11.57
C LEU A 46 -36.68 1.38 -11.96
N ASN A 47 -36.27 1.62 -13.20
CA ASN A 47 -35.99 2.97 -13.73
C ASN A 47 -37.24 3.85 -13.89
N GLN A 48 -38.44 3.26 -13.89
CA GLN A 48 -39.73 3.97 -13.92
C GLN A 48 -40.27 4.30 -12.52
N ARG A 49 -39.59 3.88 -11.43
CA ARG A 49 -40.02 4.22 -10.07
C ARG A 49 -39.75 5.71 -9.79
N PRO A 50 -40.72 6.46 -9.23
CA PRO A 50 -40.54 7.88 -8.92
C PRO A 50 -39.32 8.19 -8.04
N ALA A 51 -38.97 7.29 -7.11
CA ALA A 51 -37.79 7.42 -6.27
C ALA A 51 -36.47 7.28 -7.06
N VAL A 52 -36.43 6.41 -8.07
CA VAL A 52 -35.26 6.21 -8.94
C VAL A 52 -35.14 7.37 -9.94
N GLN A 53 -36.27 7.86 -10.47
CA GLN A 53 -36.28 9.06 -11.30
C GLN A 53 -35.85 10.30 -10.50
N SER A 54 -36.28 10.44 -9.24
CA SER A 54 -35.82 11.50 -8.34
C SER A 54 -34.31 11.40 -8.00
N LEU A 55 -33.74 10.20 -7.98
CA LEU A 55 -32.31 9.99 -7.76
C LEU A 55 -31.50 10.32 -9.02
N LEU A 56 -31.97 9.90 -10.20
CA LEU A 56 -31.38 10.23 -11.50
C LEU A 56 -31.46 11.73 -11.80
N GLN A 57 -32.58 12.37 -11.46
CA GLN A 57 -32.74 13.83 -11.58
C GLN A 57 -31.76 14.55 -10.65
N ARG A 58 -31.60 14.10 -9.40
CA ARG A 58 -30.61 14.66 -8.47
C ARG A 58 -29.17 14.45 -8.95
N GLN A 59 -28.85 13.31 -9.57
CA GLN A 59 -27.54 13.10 -10.19
C GLN A 59 -27.31 14.03 -11.39
N GLN A 60 -28.34 14.26 -12.21
CA GLN A 60 -28.28 15.23 -13.31
C GLN A 60 -28.12 16.67 -12.78
N ASP A 61 -28.84 17.05 -11.73
CA ASP A 61 -28.75 18.38 -11.11
C ASP A 61 -27.37 18.60 -10.44
N VAL A 62 -26.76 17.55 -9.89
CA VAL A 62 -25.38 17.59 -9.37
C VAL A 62 -24.38 17.74 -10.52
N SER A 63 -24.55 17.00 -11.63
CA SER A 63 -23.67 17.11 -12.81
C SER A 63 -23.76 18.49 -13.49
N GLN A 64 -24.91 19.17 -13.38
CA GLN A 64 -25.12 20.52 -13.92
C GLN A 64 -24.88 21.63 -12.89
N SER A 65 -24.43 21.30 -11.67
CA SER A 65 -24.13 22.28 -10.64
C SER A 65 -23.03 23.24 -11.12
N PRO A 66 -23.15 24.56 -10.90
CA PRO A 66 -22.16 25.54 -11.32
C PRO A 66 -20.74 25.23 -10.83
N ARG A 67 -20.60 24.51 -9.70
CA ARG A 67 -19.32 24.04 -9.17
C ARG A 67 -18.73 22.87 -9.96
N VAL A 68 -19.57 21.94 -10.44
CA VAL A 68 -19.14 20.78 -11.24
C VAL A 68 -18.79 21.23 -12.66
N VAL A 69 -19.63 22.08 -13.26
CA VAL A 69 -19.37 22.69 -14.57
C VAL A 69 -18.10 23.56 -14.54
N ALA A 70 -17.85 24.31 -13.46
CA ALA A 70 -16.61 25.07 -13.31
C ALA A 70 -15.37 24.16 -13.16
N ARG A 71 -15.52 22.99 -12.54
CA ARG A 71 -14.45 22.00 -12.35
C ARG A 71 -14.13 21.25 -13.65
N GLU A 72 -15.15 20.91 -14.43
CA GLU A 72 -15.00 20.36 -15.78
C GLU A 72 -14.38 21.37 -16.76
N ALA A 73 -14.76 22.65 -16.64
CA ALA A 73 -14.16 23.73 -17.41
C ALA A 73 -12.70 23.98 -17.00
N GLN A 74 -12.35 23.87 -15.71
CA GLN A 74 -10.96 23.91 -15.25
C GLN A 74 -10.14 22.71 -15.74
N ALA A 75 -10.70 21.50 -15.70
CA ALA A 75 -10.07 20.29 -16.23
C ALA A 75 -9.86 20.36 -17.75
N SER A 76 -10.85 20.86 -18.50
CA SER A 76 -10.74 21.10 -19.94
C SER A 76 -9.76 22.22 -20.26
N ALA A 77 -9.66 23.27 -19.44
CA ALA A 77 -8.69 24.34 -19.61
C ALA A 77 -7.25 23.89 -19.31
N LEU A 78 -7.07 22.94 -18.39
CA LEU A 78 -5.79 22.26 -18.16
C LEU A 78 -5.40 21.37 -19.35
N GLN A 79 -6.34 20.59 -19.90
CA GLN A 79 -6.12 19.83 -21.14
C GLN A 79 -5.77 20.73 -22.34
N ALA A 80 -6.45 21.86 -22.50
CA ALA A 80 -6.21 22.80 -23.61
C ALA A 80 -4.87 23.55 -23.49
N ARG A 81 -4.37 23.79 -22.26
CA ARG A 81 -3.06 24.43 -22.03
C ARG A 81 -1.87 23.52 -22.33
N HIS A 82 -2.08 22.19 -22.38
CA HIS A 82 -1.06 21.22 -22.80
C HIS A 82 -1.09 20.90 -24.30
N ALA A 83 -2.03 21.48 -25.07
CA ALA A 83 -2.10 21.32 -26.51
C ALA A 83 -1.40 22.49 -27.23
N THR A 84 -0.07 22.42 -27.37
CA THR A 84 0.66 23.18 -28.41
C THR A 84 1.18 22.20 -29.46
N PRO A 85 1.10 22.49 -30.78
CA PRO A 85 1.28 21.46 -31.80
C PRO A 85 2.75 21.29 -32.25
N ALA A 86 3.08 20.04 -32.60
CA ALA A 86 4.35 19.49 -33.11
C ALA A 86 5.43 19.24 -32.03
N ALA A 87 5.89 18.02 -31.76
CA ALA A 87 6.13 16.91 -32.66
C ALA A 87 5.51 15.58 -32.18
N THR A 88 5.15 14.75 -33.15
CA THR A 88 4.76 13.36 -33.02
C THR A 88 5.81 12.53 -32.29
N ALA A 89 5.60 12.31 -31.00
CA ALA A 89 5.98 11.10 -30.29
C ALA A 89 4.85 10.86 -29.30
N GLY A 90 4.02 9.83 -29.57
CA GLY A 90 3.06 9.39 -28.58
C GLY A 90 3.81 9.15 -27.27
N SER A 91 3.20 9.55 -26.15
CA SER A 91 3.61 9.06 -24.84
C SER A 91 3.73 7.56 -24.98
N ALA A 92 4.97 7.05 -24.95
CA ALA A 92 5.17 5.63 -24.93
C ALA A 92 4.49 5.15 -23.64
N PRO A 93 3.51 4.24 -23.73
CA PRO A 93 2.94 3.60 -22.55
C PRO A 93 4.06 2.82 -21.86
N VAL A 94 3.84 2.52 -20.57
CA VAL A 94 4.64 1.63 -19.72
C VAL A 94 5.50 0.67 -20.54
N VAL A 95 6.82 0.88 -20.53
CA VAL A 95 7.76 0.03 -21.27
C VAL A 95 7.78 -1.34 -20.58
N GLN A 96 7.15 -2.30 -21.24
CA GLN A 96 7.13 -3.75 -20.97
C GLN A 96 8.55 -4.30 -20.81
N ARG A 97 8.81 -5.16 -19.82
CA ARG A 97 10.17 -5.59 -19.48
C ARG A 97 10.36 -7.09 -19.25
N TYR A 98 9.44 -7.80 -18.59
CA TYR A 98 9.44 -9.26 -18.73
C TYR A 98 8.78 -9.70 -20.04
N THR A 99 9.18 -10.85 -20.56
CA THR A 99 8.57 -11.52 -21.71
C THR A 99 7.99 -12.85 -21.28
N VAL A 100 6.94 -13.30 -21.97
CA VAL A 100 6.44 -14.67 -21.80
C VAL A 100 7.02 -15.53 -22.91
N GLU A 101 7.89 -16.45 -22.55
CA GLU A 101 8.66 -17.31 -23.45
C GLU A 101 8.55 -18.76 -22.97
N ASP A 102 8.07 -19.66 -23.83
CA ASP A 102 8.00 -21.11 -23.58
C ASP A 102 7.37 -21.52 -22.21
N GLY A 103 6.36 -20.77 -21.77
CA GLY A 103 5.65 -21.00 -20.50
C GLY A 103 6.32 -20.39 -19.27
N TYR A 104 7.30 -19.50 -19.46
CA TYR A 104 8.00 -18.76 -18.42
C TYR A 104 7.82 -17.25 -18.58
N ARG A 105 7.78 -16.54 -17.47
CA ARG A 105 8.00 -15.09 -17.40
C ARG A 105 9.49 -14.86 -17.19
N VAL A 106 10.15 -14.23 -18.16
CA VAL A 106 11.60 -14.03 -18.21
C VAL A 106 11.89 -12.53 -18.11
N SER A 107 12.82 -12.13 -17.24
CA SER A 107 13.12 -10.72 -16.96
C SER A 107 13.82 -9.98 -18.10
N GLU A 108 13.88 -8.65 -18.00
CA GLU A 108 14.43 -7.71 -18.99
C GLU A 108 15.76 -8.11 -19.64
N HIS A 109 16.73 -8.60 -18.85
CA HIS A 109 18.05 -8.99 -19.35
C HIS A 109 18.25 -10.51 -19.35
N HIS A 110 17.15 -11.28 -19.31
CA HIS A 110 17.15 -12.75 -19.32
C HIS A 110 18.01 -13.35 -18.20
N THR A 111 18.02 -12.73 -17.02
CA THR A 111 18.78 -13.24 -15.86
C THR A 111 17.92 -13.94 -14.81
N LEU A 112 16.61 -13.74 -14.85
CA LEU A 112 15.61 -14.32 -13.94
C LEU A 112 14.46 -14.92 -14.76
N ALA A 113 13.90 -16.03 -14.29
CA ALA A 113 12.68 -16.59 -14.84
C ALA A 113 11.84 -17.31 -13.79
N VAL A 114 10.52 -17.17 -13.91
CA VAL A 114 9.53 -17.94 -13.13
C VAL A 114 8.51 -18.55 -14.09
N PRO A 115 7.91 -19.70 -13.79
CA PRO A 115 6.81 -20.20 -14.62
C PRO A 115 5.68 -19.18 -14.78
N GLU A 116 5.01 -19.22 -15.92
CA GLU A 116 3.80 -18.43 -16.19
C GLU A 116 2.66 -18.85 -15.25
N GLN A 117 2.65 -20.10 -14.81
CA GLN A 117 1.72 -20.56 -13.79
C GLN A 117 1.87 -19.72 -12.51
N ASN A 118 0.74 -19.20 -12.03
CA ASN A 118 0.68 -18.47 -10.77
C ASN A 118 1.13 -19.34 -9.59
N GLU A 119 1.77 -18.68 -8.62
CA GLU A 119 2.11 -19.26 -7.32
C GLU A 119 3.06 -20.48 -7.40
N SER A 120 4.06 -20.42 -8.27
CA SER A 120 5.02 -21.51 -8.48
C SER A 120 6.07 -21.61 -7.38
N LYS A 121 6.57 -22.83 -7.14
CA LYS A 121 7.77 -23.08 -6.31
C LYS A 121 9.07 -22.99 -7.10
N ASP A 122 8.96 -22.90 -8.43
CA ASP A 122 10.11 -22.89 -9.32
C ASP A 122 10.51 -21.45 -9.63
N PHE A 123 11.79 -21.18 -9.46
CA PHE A 123 12.47 -19.94 -9.82
C PHE A 123 13.82 -20.31 -10.43
N TYR A 124 14.20 -19.63 -11.49
CA TYR A 124 15.45 -19.83 -12.19
C TYR A 124 16.20 -18.52 -12.29
N ALA A 125 17.51 -18.56 -12.09
CA ALA A 125 18.37 -17.40 -12.24
C ALA A 125 19.75 -17.79 -12.75
N THR A 126 20.44 -16.83 -13.37
CA THR A 126 21.85 -17.00 -13.73
C THR A 126 22.70 -17.16 -12.47
N PRO A 127 23.83 -17.89 -12.53
CA PRO A 127 24.74 -17.99 -11.38
C PRO A 127 25.21 -16.64 -10.83
N ALA A 128 25.42 -15.66 -11.71
CA ALA A 128 25.83 -14.31 -11.32
C ALA A 128 24.74 -13.61 -10.47
N GLU A 129 23.48 -13.72 -10.87
CA GLU A 129 22.38 -13.09 -10.14
C GLU A 129 22.09 -13.82 -8.81
N ILE A 130 22.21 -15.16 -8.77
CA ILE A 130 22.14 -15.91 -7.50
C ILE A 130 23.22 -15.42 -6.52
N ASN A 131 24.46 -15.27 -6.98
CA ASN A 131 25.56 -14.78 -6.15
C ASN A 131 25.31 -13.35 -5.65
N ARG A 132 24.91 -12.44 -6.56
CA ARG A 132 24.61 -11.05 -6.22
C ARG A 132 23.48 -10.95 -5.19
N SER A 133 22.37 -11.66 -5.41
CA SER A 133 21.26 -11.74 -4.46
C SER A 133 21.72 -12.24 -3.09
N ASN A 134 22.54 -13.30 -3.04
CA ASN A 134 23.03 -13.83 -1.77
C ASN A 134 23.93 -12.85 -1.01
N LEU A 135 24.78 -12.08 -1.70
CA LEU A 135 25.58 -11.02 -1.10
C LEU A 135 24.70 -9.92 -0.50
N ILE A 136 23.60 -9.55 -1.18
CA ILE A 136 22.63 -8.59 -0.65
C ILE A 136 21.92 -9.16 0.59
N LEU A 137 21.37 -10.37 0.48
CA LEU A 137 20.65 -11.05 1.56
C LEU A 137 21.55 -11.26 2.78
N GLU A 138 22.84 -11.56 2.58
CA GLU A 138 23.80 -11.66 3.68
C GLU A 138 24.06 -10.30 4.34
N ALA A 139 24.28 -9.24 3.56
CA ALA A 139 24.57 -7.90 4.08
C ALA A 139 23.41 -7.31 4.91
N ILE A 140 22.16 -7.65 4.59
CA ILE A 140 20.98 -7.29 5.40
C ILE A 140 20.69 -8.26 6.56
N GLN A 141 21.52 -9.30 6.71
CA GLN A 141 21.37 -10.38 7.70
C GLN A 141 20.04 -11.14 7.54
N SER A 142 19.68 -11.45 6.30
CA SER A 142 18.52 -12.28 5.96
C SER A 142 18.64 -13.67 6.57
N ARG A 143 17.49 -14.23 6.98
CA ARG A 143 17.39 -15.65 7.37
C ARG A 143 17.40 -16.60 6.18
N VAL A 144 17.26 -16.07 4.97
CA VAL A 144 17.17 -16.84 3.74
C VAL A 144 18.48 -16.75 2.95
N GLU A 145 18.81 -17.85 2.31
CA GLU A 145 19.86 -17.99 1.31
C GLU A 145 19.26 -18.65 0.07
N LEU A 146 19.72 -18.25 -1.10
CA LEU A 146 19.30 -18.81 -2.39
C LEU A 146 20.30 -19.87 -2.83
N GLN A 147 19.89 -21.14 -2.79
CA GLN A 147 20.73 -22.25 -3.19
C GLN A 147 20.53 -22.58 -4.68
N ALA A 148 21.63 -22.62 -5.43
CA ALA A 148 21.63 -23.04 -6.83
C ALA A 148 21.47 -24.58 -6.94
N GLY A 149 20.35 -25.00 -7.49
CA GLY A 149 19.97 -26.39 -7.78
C GLY A 149 20.39 -26.87 -9.18
N PRO A 150 19.70 -27.83 -9.80
CA PRO A 150 20.05 -28.35 -11.13
C PRO A 150 20.00 -27.28 -12.24
N ALA A 151 20.58 -27.59 -13.40
CA ALA A 151 20.47 -26.76 -14.60
C ALA A 151 18.98 -26.56 -14.97
N ALA A 152 18.64 -25.35 -15.40
CA ALA A 152 17.30 -25.05 -15.85
C ALA A 152 16.97 -25.81 -17.16
N PRO A 153 15.67 -25.95 -17.50
CA PRO A 153 15.24 -26.52 -18.78
C PRO A 153 15.84 -25.78 -19.98
N GLU A 154 15.87 -26.42 -21.15
CA GLU A 154 16.46 -25.88 -22.38
C GLU A 154 16.10 -24.42 -22.72
N PRO A 155 14.85 -23.93 -22.58
CA PRO A 155 14.53 -22.52 -22.85
C PRO A 155 15.27 -21.52 -21.93
N LEU A 156 15.86 -21.99 -20.84
CA LEU A 156 16.55 -21.21 -19.82
C LEU A 156 17.99 -21.70 -19.60
N ALA A 157 18.66 -22.23 -20.63
CA ALA A 157 19.89 -23.02 -20.54
C ALA A 157 21.05 -22.40 -19.71
N ASP A 158 21.12 -21.08 -19.58
CA ASP A 158 22.14 -20.36 -18.81
C ASP A 158 21.78 -20.13 -17.33
N MET A 159 20.62 -20.63 -16.90
CA MET A 159 20.11 -20.49 -15.54
C MET A 159 20.21 -21.79 -14.74
N ARG A 160 20.11 -21.64 -13.42
CA ARG A 160 19.95 -22.77 -12.48
C ARG A 160 18.64 -22.61 -11.72
N ALA A 161 18.01 -23.74 -11.39
CA ALA A 161 16.89 -23.73 -10.45
C ALA A 161 17.36 -23.15 -9.11
N VAL A 162 16.52 -22.36 -8.45
CA VAL A 162 16.84 -21.69 -7.20
C VAL A 162 15.91 -22.20 -6.11
N THR A 163 16.48 -22.65 -5.01
CA THR A 163 15.73 -23.08 -3.82
C THR A 163 16.06 -22.17 -2.65
N PRO A 164 15.07 -21.55 -1.98
CA PRO A 164 15.33 -20.77 -0.78
C PRO A 164 15.54 -21.74 0.38
N VAL A 165 16.63 -21.55 1.12
CA VAL A 165 17.00 -22.37 2.28
C VAL A 165 17.22 -21.49 3.51
N PRO A 166 16.96 -22.00 4.73
CA PRO A 166 17.30 -21.26 5.93
C PRO A 166 18.83 -21.18 6.05
N ARG A 167 19.34 -19.96 6.26
CA ARG A 167 20.78 -19.73 6.50
C ARG A 167 21.27 -20.44 7.76
N ASN A 168 20.38 -20.64 8.74
CA ASN A 168 20.61 -21.51 9.89
C ASN A 168 19.86 -22.84 9.70
N PRO A 169 20.54 -23.96 9.41
CA PRO A 169 19.88 -25.25 9.19
C PRO A 169 19.12 -25.81 10.40
N GLN A 170 19.35 -25.29 11.62
CA GLN A 170 18.60 -25.68 12.82
C GLN A 170 17.27 -24.93 12.94
N GLN A 171 16.97 -23.99 12.04
CA GLN A 171 15.73 -23.22 12.01
C GLN A 171 14.92 -23.60 10.76
N PRO A 172 13.57 -23.62 10.84
CA PRO A 172 12.74 -23.76 9.65
C PRO A 172 12.95 -22.55 8.73
N LEU A 173 12.75 -22.74 7.41
CA LEU A 173 12.78 -21.64 6.44
C LEU A 173 11.79 -20.54 6.84
N PHE A 174 10.57 -20.94 7.22
CA PHE A 174 9.54 -20.05 7.73
C PHE A 174 8.80 -20.70 8.91
N ASP A 175 8.70 -19.97 10.02
CA ASP A 175 7.96 -20.28 11.25
C ASP A 175 6.79 -19.30 11.46
N VAL A 176 6.13 -18.94 10.37
CA VAL A 176 5.36 -17.70 10.28
C VAL A 176 3.87 -17.94 10.11
N ASN A 177 3.06 -16.95 10.50
CA ASN A 177 1.60 -17.02 10.43
C ASN A 177 0.98 -16.04 9.44
N GLU A 178 1.75 -15.04 8.97
CA GLU A 178 1.27 -14.00 8.06
C GLU A 178 2.32 -13.65 6.99
N CYS A 179 1.88 -13.08 5.88
CA CYS A 179 2.78 -12.67 4.78
C CYS A 179 3.83 -11.63 5.20
N ILE A 180 3.49 -10.75 6.15
CA ILE A 180 4.41 -9.77 6.72
C ILE A 180 5.61 -10.42 7.43
N ASP A 181 5.39 -11.56 8.10
CA ASP A 181 6.46 -12.30 8.77
C ASP A 181 7.41 -12.96 7.75
N VAL A 182 6.91 -13.47 6.62
CA VAL A 182 7.78 -13.96 5.53
C VAL A 182 8.65 -12.81 5.01
N ALA A 183 8.01 -11.68 4.71
CA ALA A 183 8.74 -10.50 4.25
C ALA A 183 9.78 -10.05 5.28
N ASP A 184 9.46 -10.05 6.56
CA ASP A 184 10.42 -9.74 7.61
C ASP A 184 11.55 -10.77 7.72
N ARG A 185 11.30 -12.08 7.57
CA ARG A 185 12.35 -13.11 7.69
C ARG A 185 13.33 -13.04 6.53
N VAL A 186 12.84 -12.67 5.34
CA VAL A 186 13.66 -12.46 4.15
C VAL A 186 14.42 -11.14 4.23
N THR A 187 13.75 -10.04 4.60
CA THR A 187 14.35 -8.70 4.53
C THR A 187 15.06 -8.27 5.81
N ASN A 188 14.73 -8.88 6.95
CA ASN A 188 15.15 -8.52 8.31
C ASN A 188 14.87 -7.04 8.67
N SER A 189 13.84 -6.43 8.08
CA SER A 189 13.61 -4.98 8.11
C SER A 189 12.62 -4.52 9.18
N GLY A 190 11.96 -5.46 9.85
CA GLY A 190 10.79 -5.22 10.69
C GLY A 190 9.58 -4.68 9.93
N GLN A 191 9.66 -4.56 8.59
CA GLN A 191 8.68 -3.88 7.74
C GLN A 191 8.28 -2.50 8.29
N THR A 192 9.28 -1.76 8.76
CA THR A 192 9.06 -0.61 9.65
C THR A 192 8.76 0.69 8.92
N HIS A 193 9.27 0.88 7.70
CA HIS A 193 9.17 2.15 6.98
C HIS A 193 8.59 1.97 5.58
N ALA A 194 7.67 2.85 5.21
CA ALA A 194 7.33 3.11 3.82
C ALA A 194 8.43 3.97 3.18
N ILE A 195 8.81 3.62 1.96
CA ILE A 195 9.82 4.31 1.16
C ILE A 195 9.09 4.99 0.00
N TYR A 196 9.00 6.31 0.05
CA TYR A 196 8.43 7.11 -1.02
C TYR A 196 9.55 7.56 -1.95
N GLN A 197 9.49 7.11 -3.19
CA GLN A 197 10.47 7.44 -4.21
C GLN A 197 9.92 8.60 -5.05
N PRO A 198 10.50 9.81 -5.00
CA PRO A 198 10.16 10.83 -5.97
C PRO A 198 10.46 10.29 -7.37
N GLY A 199 9.82 10.84 -8.41
CA GLY A 199 10.09 10.47 -9.81
C GLY A 199 11.58 10.41 -10.17
N GLU A 200 11.91 9.91 -11.36
CA GLU A 200 13.28 9.51 -11.76
C GLU A 200 14.42 10.36 -11.17
N GLY A 201 15.27 9.72 -10.35
CA GLY A 201 16.46 10.32 -9.75
C GLY A 201 16.24 11.12 -8.46
N GLY A 202 15.00 11.18 -7.95
CA GLY A 202 14.72 11.80 -6.65
C GLY A 202 15.33 11.05 -5.47
N VAL A 203 15.63 11.76 -4.38
CA VAL A 203 16.09 11.13 -3.14
C VAL A 203 14.89 10.51 -2.41
N PRO A 204 14.90 9.21 -2.09
CA PRO A 204 13.80 8.57 -1.40
C PRO A 204 13.60 9.15 0.00
N LEU A 205 12.33 9.28 0.41
CA LEU A 205 11.93 9.71 1.73
C LEU A 205 11.32 8.52 2.47
N LEU A 206 11.80 8.27 3.69
CA LEU A 206 11.34 7.18 4.52
C LEU A 206 10.46 7.72 5.65
N ARG A 207 9.37 7.00 5.93
CA ARG A 207 8.51 7.28 7.09
C ARG A 207 8.15 5.96 7.76
N GLN A 208 8.21 5.93 9.09
CA GLN A 208 7.68 4.81 9.84
C GLN A 208 6.20 4.62 9.48
N GLN A 209 5.83 3.40 9.10
CA GLN A 209 4.48 3.10 8.63
C GLN A 209 4.05 1.73 9.14
N SER A 210 3.01 1.71 9.96
CA SER A 210 2.35 0.46 10.33
C SER A 210 1.44 0.00 9.17
N PRO A 211 1.42 -1.30 8.83
CA PRO A 211 0.52 -1.84 7.82
C PRO A 211 -0.84 -2.27 8.41
N TYR A 212 -1.03 -2.17 9.73
CA TYR A 212 -2.23 -2.64 10.39
C TYR A 212 -3.39 -1.63 10.27
N PRO A 213 -4.65 -2.11 10.23
CA PRO A 213 -5.83 -1.25 10.06
C PRO A 213 -5.98 -0.12 11.10
N ALA A 214 -5.37 -0.26 12.28
CA ALA A 214 -5.40 0.76 13.34
C ALA A 214 -4.86 2.13 12.89
N VAL A 215 -4.02 2.17 11.84
CA VAL A 215 -3.47 3.41 11.28
C VAL A 215 -4.06 3.76 9.91
N VAL A 216 -5.25 3.26 9.58
CA VAL A 216 -5.90 3.48 8.27
C VAL A 216 -6.02 4.96 7.90
N GLU A 217 -6.19 5.84 8.89
CA GLU A 217 -6.24 7.29 8.65
C GLU A 217 -4.92 7.83 8.05
N GLN A 218 -3.77 7.28 8.48
CA GLN A 218 -2.45 7.62 7.94
C GLN A 218 -2.30 7.13 6.50
N LEU A 219 -2.83 5.95 6.18
CA LEU A 219 -2.83 5.41 4.82
C LEU A 219 -3.78 6.19 3.90
N ASN A 220 -4.94 6.62 4.44
CA ASN A 220 -5.93 7.39 3.68
C ASN A 220 -5.40 8.77 3.23
N VAL A 221 -4.43 9.36 3.95
CA VAL A 221 -3.74 10.58 3.50
C VAL A 221 -3.14 10.38 2.10
N ILE A 222 -2.55 9.21 1.82
CA ILE A 222 -1.99 8.89 0.50
C ILE A 222 -3.10 8.90 -0.55
N ALA A 223 -4.20 8.16 -0.32
CA ALA A 223 -5.33 8.11 -1.25
C ALA A 223 -5.89 9.51 -1.53
N ARG A 224 -6.03 10.34 -0.49
CA ARG A 224 -6.50 11.72 -0.62
C ARG A 224 -5.57 12.60 -1.45
N HIS A 225 -4.27 12.52 -1.23
CA HIS A 225 -3.29 13.27 -2.03
C HIS A 225 -3.31 12.82 -3.48
N LEU A 226 -3.34 11.50 -3.72
CA LEU A 226 -3.46 10.96 -5.07
C LEU A 226 -4.78 11.38 -5.74
N ALA A 227 -5.86 11.58 -4.98
CA ALA A 227 -7.12 12.08 -5.50
C ALA A 227 -7.11 13.60 -5.75
N ASP A 228 -6.61 14.40 -4.82
CA ASP A 228 -6.90 15.84 -4.81
C ASP A 228 -5.75 16.72 -5.28
N ASN A 229 -4.52 16.21 -5.25
CA ASN A 229 -3.32 17.03 -5.43
C ASN A 229 -2.60 16.67 -6.75
N PRO A 230 -2.57 17.57 -7.75
CA PRO A 230 -1.91 17.31 -9.03
C PRO A 230 -0.37 17.22 -8.92
N ASP A 231 0.20 17.89 -7.91
CA ASP A 231 1.65 18.00 -7.68
C ASP A 231 2.02 17.33 -6.35
N VAL A 232 1.65 16.06 -6.20
CA VAL A 232 1.94 15.33 -4.96
C VAL A 232 3.45 15.07 -4.85
N THR A 233 4.01 15.29 -3.67
CA THR A 233 5.42 15.00 -3.39
C THR A 233 5.54 14.06 -2.19
N PRO A 234 6.62 13.27 -2.09
CA PRO A 234 6.90 12.51 -0.88
C PRO A 234 6.90 13.37 0.39
N GLN A 235 7.45 14.59 0.32
CA GLN A 235 7.52 15.50 1.45
C GLN A 235 6.12 15.93 1.93
N THR A 236 5.24 16.31 1.01
CA THR A 236 3.86 16.70 1.36
C THR A 236 3.08 15.54 1.95
N LEU A 237 3.29 14.31 1.45
CA LEU A 237 2.67 13.11 2.02
C LEU A 237 3.13 12.87 3.46
N VAL A 238 4.44 12.82 3.69
CA VAL A 238 5.00 12.53 5.01
C VAL A 238 4.64 13.61 6.02
N THR A 239 4.69 14.89 5.63
CA THR A 239 4.25 15.99 6.50
C THR A 239 2.81 15.81 6.95
N ASP A 240 1.89 15.54 6.02
CA ASP A 240 0.47 15.39 6.34
C ASP A 240 0.17 14.09 7.12
N GLN A 241 0.90 13.01 6.87
CA GLN A 241 0.80 11.78 7.64
C GLN A 241 1.27 11.96 9.08
N ASN A 242 2.38 12.68 9.30
CA ASN A 242 2.90 12.95 10.64
C ASN A 242 1.98 13.91 11.40
N ALA A 243 1.42 14.91 10.72
CA ALA A 243 0.49 15.88 11.32
C ALA A 243 -0.79 15.23 11.91
N ILE A 244 -1.15 14.02 11.49
CA ILE A 244 -2.30 13.27 12.03
C ILE A 244 -1.88 12.07 12.90
N SER A 245 -0.59 11.77 12.99
CA SER A 245 -0.03 10.63 13.72
C SER A 245 0.56 11.06 15.04
N ASP A 246 1.26 12.19 15.04
CA ASP A 246 2.18 12.57 16.09
C ASP A 246 1.69 13.85 16.78
N GLU A 247 1.96 13.95 18.07
CA GLU A 247 1.76 15.20 18.80
C GLU A 247 2.79 16.23 18.35
N ASN A 248 2.35 17.46 18.11
CA ASN A 248 3.25 18.58 17.86
C ASN A 248 3.67 19.20 19.20
N GLU A 249 4.88 18.88 19.68
CA GLU A 249 5.39 19.38 20.96
C GLU A 249 5.44 20.91 21.06
N ASP A 250 5.53 21.61 19.93
CA ASP A 250 5.53 23.08 19.86
C ASP A 250 4.12 23.69 19.77
N ALA A 251 3.08 22.87 19.53
CA ALA A 251 1.70 23.32 19.47
C ALA A 251 1.10 23.49 20.87
N ALA A 252 0.13 24.40 20.98
CA ALA A 252 -0.70 24.46 22.18
C ALA A 252 -1.52 23.17 22.32
N ARG A 253 -1.83 22.78 23.56
CA ARG A 253 -2.69 21.61 23.85
C ARG A 253 -4.01 21.65 23.07
N LEU A 254 -4.61 22.83 22.98
CA LEU A 254 -5.78 23.11 22.17
C LEU A 254 -5.44 24.16 21.12
N GLN A 255 -5.52 23.78 19.85
CA GLN A 255 -5.25 24.65 18.72
C GLN A 255 -6.18 24.36 17.53
N PHE A 256 -7.22 25.17 17.37
CA PHE A 256 -8.20 25.06 16.28
C PHE A 256 -9.07 26.33 16.18
N THR A 257 -9.73 26.50 15.04
CA THR A 257 -10.71 27.56 14.83
C THR A 257 -12.11 26.97 14.62
N PHE A 258 -13.12 27.54 15.29
CA PHE A 258 -14.52 27.18 15.10
C PHE A 258 -15.45 28.39 15.23
N GLY A 259 -16.41 28.56 14.30
CA GLY A 259 -17.41 29.63 14.35
C GLY A 259 -16.82 31.05 14.38
N GLY A 260 -15.61 31.24 13.84
CA GLY A 260 -14.87 32.51 13.89
C GLY A 260 -14.11 32.77 15.19
N VAL A 261 -14.12 31.82 16.14
CA VAL A 261 -13.32 31.84 17.36
C VAL A 261 -12.04 31.05 17.12
N ASP A 262 -10.89 31.69 17.32
CA ASP A 262 -9.58 31.04 17.28
C ASP A 262 -9.16 30.60 18.68
N ILE A 263 -8.86 29.31 18.84
CA ILE A 263 -8.43 28.70 20.08
C ILE A 263 -6.96 28.32 19.94
N ARG A 264 -6.11 28.89 20.78
CA ARG A 264 -4.70 28.52 20.93
C ARG A 264 -4.27 28.68 22.38
N THR A 265 -4.45 27.63 23.18
CA THR A 265 -4.21 27.69 24.63
C THR A 265 -3.95 26.31 25.24
N ASP A 266 -3.22 26.30 26.36
CA ASP A 266 -3.02 25.10 27.17
C ASP A 266 -4.09 24.92 28.26
N ARG A 267 -5.01 25.88 28.39
CA ARG A 267 -6.00 25.94 29.47
C ARG A 267 -7.42 25.67 28.97
N LEU A 268 -8.02 24.57 29.44
CA LEU A 268 -9.40 24.18 29.12
C LEU A 268 -10.42 25.29 29.46
N THR A 269 -10.21 26.02 30.55
CA THR A 269 -11.11 27.10 31.00
C THR A 269 -11.15 28.26 30.03
N ASP A 270 -10.00 28.62 29.47
CA ASP A 270 -9.85 29.75 28.56
C ASP A 270 -10.51 29.41 27.22
N ALA A 271 -10.26 28.19 26.72
CA ALA A 271 -10.93 27.67 25.53
C ALA A 271 -12.46 27.56 25.70
N SER A 272 -12.93 27.05 26.84
CA SER A 272 -14.37 26.94 27.12
C SER A 272 -15.06 28.31 27.19
N THR A 273 -14.38 29.31 27.75
CA THR A 273 -14.89 30.69 27.82
C THR A 273 -14.96 31.31 26.42
N ALA A 274 -13.90 31.15 25.62
CA ALA A 274 -13.83 31.66 24.26
C ALA A 274 -14.90 31.05 23.34
N LEU A 275 -15.23 29.76 23.51
CA LEU A 275 -16.24 29.05 22.70
C LEU A 275 -17.69 29.31 23.13
N ALA A 276 -17.93 29.90 24.30
CA ALA A 276 -19.30 30.12 24.80
C ALA A 276 -20.25 30.85 23.83
N PRO A 277 -19.80 31.82 22.99
CA PRO A 277 -20.66 32.47 22.01
C PRO A 277 -21.12 31.57 20.86
N VAL A 278 -20.34 30.54 20.51
CA VAL A 278 -20.58 29.67 19.34
C VAL A 278 -21.05 28.26 19.72
N ILE A 279 -20.78 27.82 20.95
CA ILE A 279 -21.28 26.59 21.55
C ILE A 279 -21.85 26.97 22.91
N PRO A 280 -23.15 27.31 23.05
CA PRO A 280 -23.70 27.87 24.29
C PRO A 280 -23.82 26.84 25.44
N VAL A 281 -23.95 25.56 25.12
CA VAL A 281 -24.06 24.47 26.11
C VAL A 281 -22.70 24.22 26.79
N ARG A 282 -22.62 24.44 28.10
CA ARG A 282 -21.36 24.36 28.86
C ARG A 282 -20.83 22.93 28.93
N GLU A 283 -21.71 21.99 29.21
CA GLU A 283 -21.41 20.56 29.36
C GLU A 283 -20.83 20.01 28.06
N LEU A 284 -21.40 20.39 26.91
CA LEU A 284 -20.88 20.07 25.58
C LEU A 284 -19.48 20.66 25.34
N ARG A 285 -19.23 21.92 25.73
CA ARG A 285 -17.88 22.49 25.63
C ARG A 285 -16.87 21.72 26.46
N ILE A 286 -17.25 21.30 27.67
CA ILE A 286 -16.36 20.51 28.55
C ILE A 286 -16.11 19.13 27.94
N ALA A 287 -17.14 18.46 27.43
CA ALA A 287 -17.01 17.17 26.75
C ALA A 287 -16.04 17.26 25.57
N LEU A 288 -16.25 18.22 24.66
CA LEU A 288 -15.38 18.46 23.51
C LEU A 288 -13.93 18.71 23.91
N LEU A 289 -13.71 19.65 24.83
CA LEU A 289 -12.37 20.11 25.15
C LEU A 289 -11.61 19.11 26.03
N ARG A 290 -12.27 18.51 27.03
CA ARG A 290 -11.62 17.64 28.02
C ARG A 290 -11.53 16.20 27.55
N GLU A 291 -12.65 15.61 27.13
CA GLU A 291 -12.71 14.18 26.80
C GLU A 291 -12.16 13.91 25.41
N ILE A 292 -12.42 14.79 24.45
CA ILE A 292 -12.03 14.55 23.06
C ILE A 292 -10.69 15.22 22.72
N PHE A 293 -10.64 16.55 22.67
CA PHE A 293 -9.44 17.23 22.16
C PHE A 293 -8.24 17.11 23.10
N ALA A 294 -8.45 17.20 24.41
CA ALA A 294 -7.38 17.06 25.37
C ALA A 294 -7.16 15.62 25.88
N GLY A 295 -8.10 14.72 25.59
CA GLY A 295 -8.04 13.31 26.00
C GLY A 295 -7.50 12.38 24.91
N ALA A 296 -7.83 12.65 23.64
CA ALA A 296 -7.49 11.80 22.51
C ALA A 296 -6.62 12.48 21.43
N TYR A 297 -6.67 13.80 21.31
CA TYR A 297 -6.02 14.56 20.23
C TYR A 297 -5.20 15.74 20.75
N GLU A 298 -4.61 15.58 21.93
CA GLU A 298 -3.81 16.64 22.56
C GLU A 298 -2.66 17.03 21.62
N ARG A 299 -2.44 18.34 21.44
CA ARG A 299 -1.35 18.88 20.59
C ARG A 299 -1.37 18.37 19.14
N GLN A 300 -2.53 17.96 18.62
CA GLN A 300 -2.71 17.58 17.21
C GLN A 300 -3.61 18.61 16.50
N PRO A 301 -3.08 19.81 16.16
CA PRO A 301 -3.88 20.90 15.63
C PRO A 301 -4.62 20.52 14.35
N GLU A 302 -4.05 19.71 13.48
CA GLU A 302 -4.66 19.30 12.22
C GLU A 302 -5.86 18.37 12.45
N VAL A 303 -5.77 17.46 13.42
CA VAL A 303 -6.88 16.58 13.80
C VAL A 303 -7.98 17.37 14.51
N GLN A 304 -7.60 18.22 15.48
CA GLN A 304 -8.54 19.12 16.17
C GLN A 304 -9.27 20.02 15.19
N GLN A 305 -8.55 20.62 14.24
CA GLN A 305 -9.15 21.49 13.22
C GLN A 305 -10.09 20.74 12.28
N ARG A 306 -9.74 19.51 11.89
CA ARG A 306 -10.63 18.67 11.05
C ARG A 306 -11.93 18.36 11.79
N LEU A 307 -11.84 17.91 13.04
CA LEU A 307 -13.01 17.60 13.87
C LEU A 307 -13.85 18.86 14.16
N ALA A 308 -13.20 19.98 14.45
CA ALA A 308 -13.86 21.27 14.65
C ALA A 308 -14.67 21.69 13.42
N GLY A 309 -14.18 21.39 12.21
CA GLY A 309 -14.93 21.63 10.96
C GLY A 309 -16.27 20.89 10.87
N THR A 310 -16.45 19.81 11.63
CA THR A 310 -17.68 18.99 11.63
C THR A 310 -18.69 19.44 12.69
N LEU A 311 -18.24 20.21 13.69
CA LEU A 311 -19.06 20.63 14.82
C LEU A 311 -20.31 21.41 14.40
N GLY A 312 -20.26 22.16 13.29
CA GLY A 312 -21.43 22.89 12.80
C GLY A 312 -22.62 21.99 12.47
N ALA A 313 -22.37 20.86 11.82
CA ALA A 313 -23.41 19.87 11.51
C ALA A 313 -23.90 19.17 12.78
N PHE A 314 -22.98 18.82 13.69
CA PHE A 314 -23.32 18.23 14.98
C PHE A 314 -24.24 19.15 15.81
N LEU A 315 -23.89 20.43 15.95
CA LEU A 315 -24.70 21.39 16.69
C LEU A 315 -26.09 21.57 16.08
N ALA A 316 -26.20 21.57 14.74
CA ALA A 316 -27.49 21.68 14.07
C ALA A 316 -28.37 20.44 14.33
N GLN A 317 -27.79 19.25 14.32
CA GLN A 317 -28.49 17.99 14.60
C GLN A 317 -28.99 17.92 16.05
N HIS A 318 -28.20 18.41 17.00
CA HIS A 318 -28.49 18.35 18.43
C HIS A 318 -29.06 19.66 19.01
N ALA A 319 -29.50 20.59 18.16
CA ALA A 319 -29.98 21.91 18.60
C ALA A 319 -31.24 21.85 19.49
N GLN A 320 -32.01 20.76 19.42
CA GLN A 320 -33.24 20.53 20.19
C GLN A 320 -33.05 19.56 21.35
N ASP A 321 -31.82 19.08 21.56
CA ASP A 321 -31.54 18.17 22.66
C ASP A 321 -31.67 18.91 23.99
N GLY A 322 -32.22 18.21 24.99
CA GLY A 322 -32.34 18.72 26.35
C GLY A 322 -31.00 18.82 27.07
N ALA A 323 -31.06 19.08 28.38
CA ALA A 323 -29.88 18.95 29.23
C ALA A 323 -29.38 17.49 29.19
N ARG A 324 -28.08 17.34 28.99
CA ARG A 324 -27.35 16.06 29.00
C ARG A 324 -26.11 16.22 29.87
N GLU A 325 -25.68 15.11 30.46
CA GLU A 325 -24.43 15.08 31.22
C GLU A 325 -23.20 15.16 30.29
N ILE A 326 -22.03 15.45 30.87
CA ILE A 326 -20.78 15.58 30.10
C ILE A 326 -20.46 14.28 29.35
N ASP A 327 -20.62 13.13 30.00
CA ASP A 327 -20.26 11.82 29.42
C ASP A 327 -21.20 11.48 28.24
N GLU A 328 -22.50 11.78 28.36
CA GLU A 328 -23.46 11.60 27.25
C GLU A 328 -23.12 12.49 26.05
N TRP A 329 -22.67 13.73 26.29
CA TRP A 329 -22.19 14.60 25.21
C TRP A 329 -20.90 14.07 24.58
N ALA A 330 -19.99 13.50 25.38
CA ALA A 330 -18.74 12.94 24.90
C ALA A 330 -19.00 11.72 23.99
N GLU A 331 -19.91 10.82 24.39
CA GLU A 331 -20.33 9.67 23.57
C GLU A 331 -20.92 10.12 22.22
N LEU A 332 -21.84 11.10 22.24
CA LEU A 332 -22.44 11.63 21.00
C LEU A 332 -21.40 12.30 20.09
N LEU A 333 -20.48 13.08 20.66
CA LEU A 333 -19.39 13.70 19.91
C LEU A 333 -18.48 12.64 19.28
N GLN A 334 -18.09 11.63 20.05
CA GLN A 334 -17.23 10.56 19.58
C GLN A 334 -17.89 9.79 18.44
N ASP A 335 -19.15 9.37 18.60
CA ASP A 335 -19.90 8.68 17.54
C ASP A 335 -20.03 9.53 16.26
N SER A 336 -20.31 10.82 16.41
CA SER A 336 -20.40 11.76 15.28
C SER A 336 -19.06 11.94 14.59
N PHE A 337 -17.97 12.11 15.34
CA PHE A 337 -16.62 12.30 14.80
C PHE A 337 -16.12 11.03 14.12
N ASP A 338 -16.26 9.88 14.74
CA ASP A 338 -15.89 8.60 14.17
C ASP A 338 -16.64 8.32 12.87
N THR A 339 -17.95 8.63 12.84
CA THR A 339 -18.76 8.51 11.62
C THR A 339 -18.29 9.46 10.54
N HIS A 340 -17.99 10.71 10.88
CA HIS A 340 -17.51 11.68 9.90
C HIS A 340 -16.12 11.32 9.36
N LEU A 341 -15.20 10.89 10.22
CA LEU A 341 -13.86 10.45 9.81
C LEU A 341 -13.95 9.24 8.89
N ARG A 342 -14.78 8.24 9.22
CA ARG A 342 -15.07 7.09 8.33
C ARG A 342 -15.59 7.55 6.97
N GLN A 343 -16.62 8.40 6.95
CA GLN A 343 -17.18 8.90 5.69
C GLN A 343 -16.15 9.68 4.86
N ALA A 344 -15.35 10.53 5.50
CA ALA A 344 -14.31 11.30 4.84
C ALA A 344 -13.22 10.39 4.23
N ARG A 345 -12.85 9.30 4.92
CA ARG A 345 -11.95 8.28 4.37
C ARG A 345 -12.55 7.60 3.16
N ASP A 346 -13.80 7.15 3.27
CA ASP A 346 -14.51 6.46 2.19
C ASP A 346 -14.65 7.36 0.96
N ASP A 347 -15.00 8.63 1.15
CA ASP A 347 -15.11 9.61 0.07
C ASP A 347 -13.75 9.92 -0.57
N ALA A 348 -12.66 9.97 0.21
CA ALA A 348 -11.31 10.14 -0.34
C ALA A 348 -10.87 8.91 -1.14
N THR A 349 -11.06 7.71 -0.61
CA THR A 349 -10.76 6.46 -1.31
C THR A 349 -11.61 6.30 -2.57
N ALA A 350 -12.91 6.63 -2.52
CA ALA A 350 -13.78 6.57 -3.69
C ALA A 350 -13.29 7.50 -4.80
N ARG A 351 -12.92 8.75 -4.46
CA ARG A 351 -12.34 9.70 -5.43
C ARG A 351 -11.02 9.23 -6.01
N TYR A 352 -10.17 8.62 -5.20
CA TYR A 352 -8.91 8.02 -5.65
C TYR A 352 -9.15 6.85 -6.63
N MET A 353 -10.12 5.99 -6.34
CA MET A 353 -10.41 4.80 -7.15
C MET A 353 -11.23 5.09 -8.42
N ASP A 354 -12.07 6.13 -8.41
CA ASP A 354 -12.92 6.54 -9.55
C ASP A 354 -12.19 7.44 -10.56
N GLN A 355 -10.98 7.89 -10.24
CA GLN A 355 -10.19 8.71 -11.14
C GLN A 355 -9.77 7.99 -12.41
N TYR A 356 -9.62 8.78 -13.48
CA TYR A 356 -9.01 8.30 -14.71
C TYR A 356 -7.66 7.67 -14.39
N ALA A 357 -7.46 6.42 -14.84
CA ALA A 357 -6.29 5.63 -14.52
C ALA A 357 -4.98 6.40 -14.76
N ASP A 358 -4.89 7.15 -15.86
CA ASP A 358 -3.69 7.94 -16.22
C ASP A 358 -3.36 9.05 -15.20
N VAL A 359 -4.37 9.66 -14.57
CA VAL A 359 -4.16 10.71 -13.56
C VAL A 359 -3.61 10.10 -12.27
N THR A 360 -4.23 9.02 -11.82
CA THR A 360 -3.79 8.29 -10.62
C THR A 360 -2.41 7.67 -10.84
N ASP A 361 -2.13 7.15 -12.03
CA ASP A 361 -0.80 6.62 -12.41
C ASP A 361 0.27 7.71 -12.37
N ALA A 362 0.05 8.84 -13.04
CA ALA A 362 0.99 9.96 -13.06
C ALA A 362 1.33 10.47 -11.64
N ARG A 363 0.33 10.58 -10.77
CA ARG A 363 0.53 10.98 -9.37
C ARG A 363 1.21 9.89 -8.55
N SER A 364 0.84 8.64 -8.76
CA SER A 364 1.49 7.49 -8.10
C SER A 364 2.98 7.44 -8.45
N ARG A 365 3.35 7.83 -9.68
CA ARG A 365 4.74 7.92 -10.15
C ARG A 365 5.54 9.01 -9.45
N GLN A 366 4.91 10.13 -9.14
CA GLN A 366 5.57 11.25 -8.45
C GLN A 366 6.04 10.87 -7.03
N VAL A 367 5.50 9.80 -6.45
CA VAL A 367 5.77 9.38 -5.06
C VAL A 367 6.18 7.91 -4.91
N GLY A 368 6.20 7.13 -6.00
CA GLY A 368 6.67 5.74 -6.01
C GLY A 368 5.74 4.76 -5.30
N VAL A 369 4.43 4.90 -5.49
CA VAL A 369 3.39 4.02 -4.90
C VAL A 369 2.61 3.28 -6.01
N ASN A 370 1.73 2.35 -5.62
CA ASN A 370 0.90 1.58 -6.54
C ASN A 370 1.74 0.83 -7.59
N ALA A 371 1.44 0.97 -8.87
CA ALA A 371 2.19 0.34 -9.96
C ALA A 371 3.66 0.83 -10.06
N HIS A 372 4.01 1.92 -9.37
CA HIS A 372 5.35 2.50 -9.33
C HIS A 372 6.11 2.20 -8.04
N ALA A 373 5.55 1.40 -7.13
CA ALA A 373 6.35 0.82 -6.07
C ALA A 373 7.41 -0.11 -6.70
N ASN A 374 8.68 0.05 -6.32
CA ASN A 374 9.79 -0.69 -6.93
C ASN A 374 10.88 -1.01 -5.87
N PRO A 375 10.63 -1.98 -4.98
CA PRO A 375 11.58 -2.45 -3.97
C PRO A 375 12.85 -3.06 -4.57
N GLU A 376 13.95 -2.93 -3.84
CA GLU A 376 15.21 -3.63 -4.07
C GLU A 376 15.22 -5.01 -3.37
N PRO A 377 16.11 -5.94 -3.76
CA PRO A 377 16.36 -7.13 -2.95
C PRO A 377 16.70 -6.74 -1.50
N GLY A 378 15.99 -7.34 -0.54
CA GLY A 378 16.05 -6.94 0.87
C GLY A 378 15.01 -5.89 1.31
N GLU A 379 14.11 -5.49 0.42
CA GLU A 379 12.89 -4.73 0.70
C GLU A 379 11.66 -5.56 0.31
N SER A 380 10.47 -5.00 0.50
CA SER A 380 9.23 -5.69 0.17
C SER A 380 8.20 -4.78 -0.50
N TYR A 381 7.27 -5.40 -1.22
CA TYR A 381 5.99 -4.78 -1.50
C TYR A 381 5.05 -4.98 -0.32
N ALA A 382 4.26 -3.95 -0.01
CA ALA A 382 3.10 -4.06 0.86
C ALA A 382 1.89 -3.47 0.14
N ILE A 383 0.81 -4.23 0.02
CA ILE A 383 -0.48 -3.70 -0.40
C ILE A 383 -1.42 -3.66 0.80
N VAL A 384 -1.97 -2.48 1.07
CA VAL A 384 -2.73 -2.18 2.29
C VAL A 384 -4.05 -1.50 1.92
N GLY A 385 -5.03 -1.57 2.84
CA GLY A 385 -6.29 -0.86 2.67
C GLY A 385 -6.18 0.63 3.03
N SER A 386 -6.77 1.50 2.21
CA SER A 386 -6.88 2.95 2.51
C SER A 386 -8.17 3.34 3.25
N ARG A 387 -9.07 2.38 3.48
CA ARG A 387 -10.31 2.54 4.25
C ARG A 387 -10.67 1.26 4.98
N ASP A 388 -11.66 1.37 5.86
CA ASP A 388 -12.24 0.22 6.54
C ASP A 388 -12.96 -0.70 5.55
N ARG A 389 -12.94 -2.01 5.84
CA ARG A 389 -13.71 -3.01 5.07
C ARG A 389 -15.19 -2.87 5.42
N THR A 390 -16.05 -2.86 4.40
CA THR A 390 -17.49 -3.01 4.60
C THR A 390 -17.83 -4.43 5.06
N PRO A 391 -19.03 -4.67 5.63
CA PRO A 391 -19.48 -6.02 5.99
C PRO A 391 -19.39 -7.02 4.83
N GLU A 392 -19.61 -6.58 3.59
CA GLU A 392 -19.53 -7.36 2.36
C GLU A 392 -18.09 -7.61 1.87
N GLU A 393 -17.10 -6.96 2.49
CA GLU A 393 -15.67 -7.04 2.17
C GLU A 393 -14.85 -7.73 3.26
N MET A 394 -15.50 -8.32 4.27
CA MET A 394 -14.81 -8.99 5.38
C MET A 394 -13.93 -10.17 4.93
N GLN A 395 -14.16 -10.70 3.74
CA GLN A 395 -13.29 -11.69 3.07
C GLN A 395 -11.99 -11.12 2.50
N LEU A 396 -11.93 -9.79 2.25
CA LEU A 396 -10.71 -9.14 1.78
C LEU A 396 -9.65 -9.15 2.88
N TRP A 397 -8.39 -9.22 2.48
CA TRP A 397 -7.26 -9.10 3.38
C TRP A 397 -7.15 -7.69 3.93
N SER A 398 -6.57 -7.56 5.13
CA SER A 398 -6.18 -6.25 5.68
C SER A 398 -4.95 -5.69 4.96
N PHE A 399 -4.02 -6.58 4.58
CA PHE A 399 -2.80 -6.29 3.86
C PHE A 399 -2.25 -7.56 3.19
N HIS A 400 -1.33 -7.40 2.24
CA HIS A 400 -0.49 -8.48 1.69
C HIS A 400 0.94 -7.99 1.46
N PHE A 401 1.93 -8.88 1.66
CA PHE A 401 3.35 -8.57 1.57
C PHE A 401 4.09 -9.57 0.68
N ALA A 402 5.10 -9.06 -0.04
CA ALA A 402 5.96 -9.85 -0.89
C ALA A 402 7.41 -9.38 -0.79
N ALA A 403 8.30 -10.25 -0.32
CA ALA A 403 9.71 -9.92 -0.10
C ALA A 403 10.47 -10.02 -1.41
N VAL A 404 11.25 -9.01 -1.80
CA VAL A 404 12.09 -9.10 -3.00
C VAL A 404 13.40 -9.81 -2.67
N ILE A 405 13.74 -10.83 -3.44
CA ILE A 405 14.95 -11.65 -3.27
C ILE A 405 15.94 -11.53 -4.43
N ALA A 406 15.48 -11.12 -5.60
CA ALA A 406 16.31 -10.94 -6.79
C ALA A 406 15.68 -9.88 -7.70
N ARG A 407 16.53 -9.23 -8.51
CA ARG A 407 16.08 -8.13 -9.35
C ARG A 407 16.91 -8.02 -10.61
N ASP A 408 16.22 -7.84 -11.73
CA ASP A 408 16.80 -7.61 -13.04
C ASP A 408 16.12 -6.42 -13.72
N GLY A 409 16.83 -5.31 -13.84
CA GLY A 409 16.26 -4.06 -14.36
C GLY A 409 15.08 -3.58 -13.50
N ALA A 410 13.88 -3.55 -14.10
CA ALA A 410 12.64 -3.21 -13.40
C ALA A 410 11.84 -4.44 -12.92
N ASP A 411 12.28 -5.66 -13.26
CA ASP A 411 11.60 -6.88 -12.85
C ASP A 411 12.19 -7.38 -11.54
N THR A 412 11.31 -7.75 -10.61
CA THR A 412 11.65 -8.21 -9.27
C THR A 412 11.06 -9.60 -9.07
N VAL A 413 11.83 -10.53 -8.52
CA VAL A 413 11.32 -11.81 -8.06
C VAL A 413 11.07 -11.72 -6.57
N THR A 414 9.86 -12.10 -6.16
CA THR A 414 9.41 -12.09 -4.78
C THR A 414 9.33 -13.48 -4.18
N LEU A 415 9.49 -13.57 -2.87
CA LEU A 415 9.18 -14.74 -2.05
C LEU A 415 7.95 -14.41 -1.19
N GLU A 416 6.84 -15.09 -1.46
CA GLU A 416 5.50 -14.77 -0.94
C GLU A 416 4.92 -15.93 -0.12
N ASN A 417 3.87 -15.65 0.67
CA ASN A 417 3.16 -16.63 1.49
C ASN A 417 1.70 -16.79 1.08
N TYR A 418 1.19 -18.02 1.20
CA TYR A 418 -0.22 -18.39 1.09
C TYR A 418 -0.92 -18.23 2.44
N ASN A 419 -1.31 -17.01 2.82
CA ASN A 419 -2.31 -16.90 3.87
C ASN A 419 -3.71 -17.22 3.29
N ARG A 420 -4.10 -18.50 3.33
CA ARG A 420 -5.48 -18.94 3.06
C ARG A 420 -6.18 -19.24 4.39
N ASN A 421 -7.05 -18.32 4.81
CA ASN A 421 -7.86 -18.37 6.03
C ASN A 421 -8.24 -19.80 6.46
N GLY A 422 -7.56 -20.31 7.50
CA GLY A 422 -7.97 -21.49 8.27
C GLY A 422 -7.67 -22.87 7.67
N ALA A 423 -6.95 -22.97 6.55
CA ALA A 423 -6.50 -24.27 6.05
C ALA A 423 -5.24 -24.73 6.81
N GLU A 424 -5.26 -25.97 7.32
CA GLU A 424 -4.12 -26.57 8.01
C GLU A 424 -2.89 -26.60 7.09
N GLY A 425 -1.79 -25.99 7.52
CA GLY A 425 -0.55 -25.89 6.73
C GLY A 425 -0.52 -24.79 5.66
N ALA A 426 -1.59 -24.02 5.45
CA ALA A 426 -1.60 -22.92 4.47
C ALA A 426 -0.52 -21.87 4.77
N ASN A 427 -0.36 -21.50 6.04
CA ASN A 427 0.65 -20.53 6.49
C ASN A 427 2.11 -21.00 6.26
N GLN A 428 2.33 -22.28 5.91
CA GLN A 428 3.66 -22.83 5.58
C GLN A 428 3.92 -22.90 4.06
N GLN A 429 2.92 -22.57 3.23
CA GLN A 429 3.05 -22.58 1.78
C GLN A 429 3.53 -21.21 1.32
N TRP A 430 4.71 -21.18 0.69
CA TRP A 430 5.28 -20.01 0.03
C TRP A 430 5.32 -20.18 -1.49
N TYR A 431 5.62 -19.15 -2.26
CA TYR A 431 5.84 -19.26 -3.70
C TYR A 431 6.75 -18.13 -4.20
N PHE A 432 7.29 -18.32 -5.40
CA PHE A 432 7.94 -17.27 -6.14
C PHE A 432 6.98 -16.62 -7.12
N ASP A 433 7.15 -15.33 -7.30
CA ASP A 433 6.46 -14.58 -8.33
C ASP A 433 7.35 -13.50 -8.92
N MET A 434 6.99 -12.99 -10.09
CA MET A 434 7.71 -11.91 -10.74
C MET A 434 6.78 -10.72 -10.91
N HIS A 435 7.23 -9.57 -10.43
CA HIS A 435 6.53 -8.30 -10.54
C HIS A 435 7.41 -7.30 -11.27
N GLY A 436 6.78 -6.53 -12.15
CA GLY A 436 7.46 -5.52 -12.96
C GLY A 436 6.44 -4.70 -13.73
N PRO A 437 6.86 -3.86 -14.68
CA PRO A 437 5.96 -2.94 -15.37
C PRO A 437 4.82 -3.60 -16.18
N GLN A 438 4.91 -4.89 -16.54
CA GLN A 438 3.84 -5.60 -17.25
C GLN A 438 2.78 -6.22 -16.32
N GLN A 439 3.17 -6.59 -15.10
CA GLN A 439 2.28 -7.00 -14.03
C GLN A 439 2.86 -6.45 -12.74
N SER A 440 2.38 -5.28 -12.36
CA SER A 440 2.79 -4.72 -11.08
C SER A 440 2.15 -5.54 -9.94
N PHE A 441 2.83 -5.59 -8.80
CA PHE A 441 2.27 -6.16 -7.57
C PHE A 441 0.92 -5.50 -7.24
N HIS A 442 0.81 -4.20 -7.51
CA HIS A 442 -0.43 -3.45 -7.32
C HIS A 442 -1.57 -3.98 -8.19
N GLU A 443 -1.39 -4.10 -9.50
CA GLU A 443 -2.46 -4.57 -10.40
C GLU A 443 -2.90 -5.99 -10.10
N LYS A 444 -1.97 -6.86 -9.73
CA LYS A 444 -2.28 -8.24 -9.33
C LYS A 444 -3.13 -8.29 -8.05
N HIS A 445 -2.83 -7.45 -7.06
CA HIS A 445 -3.43 -7.54 -5.72
C HIS A 445 -4.43 -6.43 -5.37
N ARG A 446 -4.65 -5.40 -6.21
CA ARG A 446 -5.53 -4.25 -5.90
C ARG A 446 -6.97 -4.60 -5.54
N HIS A 447 -7.41 -5.82 -5.87
CA HIS A 447 -8.74 -6.33 -5.55
C HIS A 447 -8.80 -7.17 -4.28
N THR A 448 -7.65 -7.45 -3.63
CA THR A 448 -7.58 -8.31 -2.44
C THR A 448 -7.66 -7.53 -1.13
N VAL A 449 -7.61 -6.19 -1.17
CA VAL A 449 -7.71 -5.30 -0.01
C VAL A 449 -8.67 -4.13 -0.30
N ALA A 450 -9.26 -3.52 0.74
CA ALA A 450 -10.22 -2.43 0.58
C ALA A 450 -9.54 -1.09 0.26
N GLY A 451 -9.79 -0.55 -0.95
CA GLY A 451 -9.20 0.73 -1.37
C GLY A 451 -7.68 0.66 -1.50
N ALA A 452 -7.18 -0.31 -2.27
CA ALA A 452 -5.79 -0.69 -2.29
C ALA A 452 -4.79 0.45 -2.53
N LEU A 453 -3.73 0.45 -1.72
CA LEU A 453 -2.50 1.22 -1.91
C LEU A 453 -1.31 0.27 -1.83
N THR A 454 -0.39 0.34 -2.79
CA THR A 454 0.87 -0.41 -2.72
C THR A 454 2.02 0.49 -2.34
N LEU A 455 2.79 0.06 -1.36
CA LEU A 455 3.96 0.74 -0.81
C LEU A 455 5.20 -0.13 -1.00
N ARG A 456 6.35 0.52 -1.21
CA ARG A 456 7.67 -0.06 -1.02
C ARG A 456 8.02 0.02 0.47
N MET A 457 8.37 -1.10 1.09
CA MET A 457 8.69 -1.18 2.53
C MET A 457 10.13 -1.63 2.76
N GLY A 458 10.78 -1.05 3.76
CA GLY A 458 12.16 -1.39 4.10
C GLY A 458 12.64 -0.78 5.41
N ALA A 459 13.98 -0.71 5.54
CA ALA A 459 14.66 -0.14 6.70
C ALA A 459 15.63 0.97 6.28
N PRO A 460 15.81 2.02 7.09
CA PRO A 460 16.73 3.11 6.79
C PRO A 460 18.20 2.66 6.85
N ALA A 461 19.05 3.32 6.07
CA ALA A 461 20.49 3.29 6.22
C ALA A 461 20.90 4.16 7.44
N THR A 462 21.22 3.52 8.56
CA THR A 462 21.76 4.22 9.74
C THR A 462 23.26 4.47 9.59
N ASP A 463 23.82 5.37 10.39
CA ASP A 463 25.26 5.68 10.35
C ASP A 463 26.11 4.47 10.76
N GLU A 464 25.61 3.65 11.68
CA GLU A 464 26.26 2.38 12.04
C GLU A 464 26.23 1.38 10.90
N LEU A 465 25.16 1.35 10.10
CA LEU A 465 25.10 0.51 8.90
C LEU A 465 26.09 1.01 7.83
N ARG A 466 26.12 2.31 7.54
CA ARG A 466 27.10 2.89 6.59
C ARG A 466 28.54 2.57 6.98
N THR A 467 28.86 2.76 8.27
CA THR A 467 30.20 2.48 8.82
C THR A 467 30.54 1.00 8.67
N ARG A 468 29.61 0.10 9.03
CA ARG A 468 29.81 -1.35 8.86
C ARG A 468 30.01 -1.74 7.40
N THR A 469 29.22 -1.18 6.48
CA THR A 469 29.38 -1.41 5.05
C THR A 469 30.77 -0.97 4.57
N LEU A 470 31.23 0.23 4.92
CA LEU A 470 32.58 0.71 4.56
C LEU A 470 33.69 -0.20 5.07
N MET A 471 33.59 -0.65 6.32
CA MET A 471 34.59 -1.54 6.93
C MET A 471 34.58 -2.96 6.34
N GLY A 472 33.44 -3.40 5.80
CA GLY A 472 33.30 -4.73 5.19
C GLY A 472 33.87 -4.83 3.76
N LEU A 473 34.18 -3.70 3.12
CA LEU A 473 34.67 -3.67 1.74
C LEU A 473 36.20 -3.89 1.64
N PRO A 474 36.69 -4.45 0.52
CA PRO A 474 38.11 -4.50 0.20
C PRO A 474 38.75 -3.11 0.23
N GLN A 475 39.94 -3.01 0.83
CA GLN A 475 40.66 -1.73 1.00
C GLN A 475 41.78 -1.58 -0.03
N PRO A 476 42.02 -0.35 -0.55
CA PRO A 476 41.30 0.88 -0.26
C PRO A 476 39.96 0.99 -1.00
N VAL A 477 38.93 1.54 -0.33
CA VAL A 477 37.64 1.86 -0.97
C VAL A 477 37.81 3.09 -1.87
N SER A 478 37.24 3.06 -3.09
CA SER A 478 37.27 4.21 -4.00
C SER A 478 36.40 5.37 -3.47
N GLU A 479 36.76 6.60 -3.81
CA GLU A 479 35.98 7.79 -3.43
C GLU A 479 34.53 7.72 -3.94
N GLU A 480 34.32 7.15 -5.13
CA GLU A 480 33.00 6.96 -5.72
C GLU A 480 32.13 5.99 -4.88
N VAL A 481 32.69 4.87 -4.45
CA VAL A 481 31.97 3.89 -3.62
C VAL A 481 31.68 4.47 -2.23
N ALA A 482 32.63 5.20 -1.65
CA ALA A 482 32.42 5.88 -0.37
C ALA A 482 31.28 6.91 -0.45
N ALA A 483 31.24 7.72 -1.53
CA ALA A 483 30.17 8.68 -1.77
C ALA A 483 28.80 7.98 -1.97
N ARG A 484 28.74 6.86 -2.68
CA ARG A 484 27.51 6.06 -2.83
C ARG A 484 27.00 5.57 -1.47
N ILE A 485 27.88 5.10 -0.59
CA ILE A 485 27.50 4.63 0.77
C ILE A 485 26.98 5.79 1.64
N GLU A 486 27.62 6.96 1.57
CA GLU A 486 27.16 8.15 2.28
C GLU A 486 25.77 8.59 1.80
N GLN A 487 25.52 8.51 0.49
CA GLN A 487 24.26 8.91 -0.13
C GLN A 487 23.13 7.89 0.02
N ALA A 488 23.44 6.60 0.28
CA ALA A 488 22.43 5.57 0.47
C ALA A 488 21.45 5.95 1.59
N ARG A 489 20.16 5.70 1.36
CA ARG A 489 19.03 6.02 2.23
C ARG A 489 18.40 4.77 2.83
N THR A 490 18.46 3.64 2.12
CA THR A 490 17.91 2.38 2.61
C THR A 490 19.02 1.37 2.92
N ARG A 491 18.73 0.42 3.82
CA ARG A 491 19.65 -0.68 4.11
C ARG A 491 19.86 -1.58 2.88
N ALA A 492 18.85 -1.74 2.04
CA ALA A 492 18.98 -2.52 0.81
C ALA A 492 19.91 -1.82 -0.21
N GLU A 493 19.87 -0.50 -0.32
CA GLU A 493 20.83 0.25 -1.15
C GLU A 493 22.28 0.03 -0.68
N LEU A 494 22.52 0.07 0.64
CA LEU A 494 23.84 -0.25 1.20
C LEU A 494 24.28 -1.69 0.87
N ALA A 495 23.36 -2.65 0.97
CA ALA A 495 23.62 -4.04 0.66
C ALA A 495 23.87 -4.27 -0.84
N ALA A 496 23.16 -3.56 -1.71
CA ALA A 496 23.38 -3.57 -3.15
C ALA A 496 24.77 -3.01 -3.51
N ILE A 497 25.16 -1.87 -2.94
CA ILE A 497 26.51 -1.30 -3.13
C ILE A 497 27.58 -2.30 -2.68
N HIS A 498 27.37 -2.95 -1.52
CA HIS A 498 28.27 -3.99 -1.02
C HIS A 498 28.38 -5.16 -2.01
N ALA A 499 27.26 -5.69 -2.47
CA ALA A 499 27.23 -6.79 -3.42
C ALA A 499 27.89 -6.45 -4.77
N ASP A 500 27.66 -5.24 -5.30
CA ASP A 500 28.27 -4.79 -6.56
C ASP A 500 29.81 -4.76 -6.46
N VAL A 501 30.36 -4.31 -5.32
CA VAL A 501 31.82 -4.28 -5.11
C VAL A 501 32.38 -5.69 -4.94
N MET A 502 31.72 -6.52 -4.13
CA MET A 502 32.18 -7.89 -3.84
C MET A 502 32.09 -8.82 -5.05
N SER A 503 31.12 -8.60 -5.93
CA SER A 503 30.98 -9.36 -7.19
C SER A 503 31.93 -8.89 -8.30
N ALA A 504 32.40 -7.64 -8.25
CA ALA A 504 33.38 -7.10 -9.19
C ALA A 504 34.82 -7.51 -8.87
N THR A 505 35.12 -7.91 -7.63
CA THR A 505 36.40 -8.52 -7.29
C THR A 505 36.53 -9.86 -8.00
N PRO A 506 37.52 -10.05 -8.90
CA PRO A 506 37.73 -11.35 -9.48
C PRO A 506 38.13 -12.31 -8.35
N GLU A 507 37.53 -13.50 -8.32
CA GLU A 507 38.22 -14.68 -7.82
C GLU A 507 39.47 -14.88 -8.70
N GLN A 508 40.55 -14.18 -8.37
CA GLN A 508 41.88 -14.66 -8.68
C GLN A 508 42.21 -15.71 -7.62
N ASP A 509 42.39 -16.93 -8.13
CA ASP A 509 43.08 -18.04 -7.49
C ASP A 509 42.33 -18.76 -6.35
N ALA A 510 41.31 -19.53 -6.73
CA ALA A 510 41.16 -20.87 -6.17
C ALA A 510 41.69 -21.87 -7.22
N ASP A 511 42.91 -22.35 -6.99
CA ASP A 511 43.66 -23.29 -7.80
C ASP A 511 42.86 -24.45 -8.42
N THR A 512 43.34 -24.87 -9.60
CA THR A 512 43.23 -26.18 -10.29
C THR A 512 42.02 -26.53 -11.18
N LEU A 513 42.37 -26.79 -12.47
CA LEU A 513 42.17 -28.07 -13.19
C LEU A 513 41.18 -29.08 -12.61
#